data_AF-A0A257TDC4-F1
#
_entry.id   AF-A0A257TDC4-F1
#
_cell.length_a   1.000
_cell.length_b   1.000
_cell.length_c   1.000
_cell.angle_alpha   90.00
_cell.angle_beta   90.00
_cell.angle_gamma   90.00
#
_symmetry.space_group_name_H-M   'P 1'
#
loop_
_entity.id
_entity.type
_entity.pdbx_description
1 polymer ?
#
loop_
_entity_poly.entity_id
_entity_poly.type
_entity_poly.pdbx_seq_one_letter_code
_entity_poly.pdbx_strand_id
1 'polypeptide(L)'
;MIGGIDWFLKPENWPIILQVAVGIGMVIFVHELGHFAVAKACGVKCEKFYLGFDIGGWKLFKYKWGETEYGVGVLPLGGYVKMLGQDDNPGKLHEETERAKLKVAEGEAAPDGESVFDPRSYMAKSVPQRMAIISAGVIMNVIFAFVVGCIAYGMGVEQIACVVGKVFPGEPAWKAGLRDGDDVRQIADVKNPTFRDLQTGVSLGDNIDEGVDFVVQRPGVEELLKIKVFPRRRKLVPLIGMSNGHTNQLVLVLPGTFSDPVGLKAGDRIVAVRGTAVQEGWQLDQALANDDRKLTFTVERAEKAEAKSADRPPTVERIEVEVPPVPMRTFGLVMAMGKIAAVQAGSPAEAADIRAGDLIQEIDGEIPGDPMRLAERLRQREAAAAKVAILRGGQTLTKDVVLDLTAFDNTMPGEDSPVAVPALGVAVEVENKVAAIEADSPAAAAGVKPGDTIEKARLLPPDEKMQVEKYGRKNLQQVKEIDFAEERNWPLVFDVVQQL
;
A
#
# COMPACT_ATOMS: atom_id res chain seq x y z
N MET A 1 15.92 24.61 17.83
CA MET A 1 16.97 23.66 18.25
C MET A 1 16.72 23.00 19.63
N ILE A 2 15.61 23.27 20.33
CA ILE A 2 15.32 22.73 21.68
C ILE A 2 14.40 21.49 21.67
N GLY A 3 13.74 21.17 20.54
CA GLY A 3 12.76 20.08 20.45
C GLY A 3 13.30 18.64 20.51
N GLY A 4 14.62 18.44 20.39
CA GLY A 4 15.22 17.10 20.39
C GLY A 4 15.38 16.48 21.79
N ILE A 5 15.66 17.30 22.82
CA ILE A 5 15.88 16.81 24.19
C ILE A 5 14.55 16.41 24.84
N ASP A 6 13.47 17.13 24.54
CA ASP A 6 12.12 16.86 25.04
C ASP A 6 11.58 15.49 24.59
N TRP A 7 12.09 14.96 23.48
CA TRP A 7 11.72 13.62 23.01
C TRP A 7 12.31 12.51 23.89
N PHE A 8 13.58 12.62 24.29
CA PHE A 8 14.25 11.59 25.12
C PHE A 8 13.77 11.56 26.57
N LEU A 9 13.21 12.65 27.07
CA LEU A 9 12.74 12.76 28.45
C LEU A 9 11.31 12.23 28.67
N LYS A 10 10.61 11.87 27.59
CA LYS A 10 9.24 11.34 27.68
C LYS A 10 9.26 9.85 28.01
N PRO A 11 8.60 9.39 29.10
CA PRO A 11 8.61 7.99 29.53
C PRO A 11 8.17 7.02 28.44
N GLU A 12 7.26 7.45 27.58
CA GLU A 12 6.73 6.69 26.46
C GLU A 12 7.72 6.31 25.35
N ASN A 13 8.82 7.05 25.23
CA ASN A 13 9.85 6.77 24.24
C ASN A 13 10.90 5.80 24.81
N TRP A 14 10.83 5.52 26.11
CA TRP A 14 11.76 4.63 26.80
C TRP A 14 11.73 3.19 26.27
N PRO A 15 10.58 2.58 25.92
CA PRO A 15 10.55 1.26 25.28
C PRO A 15 11.32 1.22 23.96
N ILE A 16 11.18 2.23 23.10
CA ILE A 16 11.90 2.33 21.83
C ILE A 16 13.39 2.55 22.09
N ILE A 17 13.74 3.45 23.01
CA ILE A 17 15.12 3.71 23.41
C ILE A 17 15.77 2.43 23.96
N LEU A 18 15.04 1.65 24.76
CA LEU A 18 15.49 0.36 25.28
C LEU A 18 15.68 -0.66 24.16
N GLN A 19 14.74 -0.77 23.20
CA GLN A 19 14.88 -1.66 22.05
C GLN A 19 16.11 -1.31 21.19
N VAL A 20 16.32 -0.02 20.93
CA VAL A 20 17.50 0.47 20.19
C VAL A 20 18.78 0.22 20.99
N ALA A 21 18.78 0.49 22.29
CA ALA A 21 19.93 0.24 23.16
C ALA A 21 20.27 -1.25 23.25
N VAL A 22 19.27 -2.13 23.29
CA VAL A 22 19.45 -3.58 23.23
C VAL A 22 20.00 -4.01 21.88
N GLY A 23 19.45 -3.50 20.76
CA GLY A 23 19.92 -3.83 19.42
C GLY A 23 21.37 -3.41 19.18
N ILE A 24 21.68 -2.14 19.45
CA ILE A 24 23.05 -1.60 19.34
C ILE A 24 23.98 -2.31 20.33
N GLY A 25 23.54 -2.51 21.57
CA GLY A 25 24.29 -3.22 22.61
C GLY A 25 24.62 -4.65 22.22
N MET A 26 23.70 -5.35 21.54
CA MET A 26 23.95 -6.71 21.08
C MET A 26 24.98 -6.77 19.94
N VAL A 27 24.91 -5.83 18.99
CA VAL A 27 25.90 -5.72 17.91
C VAL A 27 27.30 -5.40 18.47
N ILE A 28 27.38 -4.48 19.44
CA ILE A 28 28.65 -4.18 20.13
C ILE A 28 29.14 -5.39 20.92
N PHE A 29 28.26 -6.06 21.67
CA PHE A 29 28.63 -7.22 22.45
C PHE A 29 29.22 -8.33 21.58
N VAL A 30 28.60 -8.64 20.46
CA VAL A 30 29.09 -9.66 19.53
C VAL A 30 30.43 -9.25 18.90
N HIS A 31 30.60 -7.96 18.59
CA HIS A 31 31.85 -7.40 18.11
C HIS A 31 33.00 -7.61 19.10
N GLU A 32 32.81 -7.15 20.35
CA GLU A 32 33.79 -7.29 21.42
C GLU A 32 34.05 -8.77 21.76
N LEU A 33 33.00 -9.60 21.72
CA LEU A 33 33.11 -11.04 21.93
C LEU A 33 34.02 -11.68 20.88
N GLY A 34 33.99 -11.22 19.64
CA GLY A 34 34.91 -11.66 18.58
C GLY A 34 36.36 -11.39 18.92
N HIS A 35 36.69 -10.14 19.27
CA HIS A 35 38.04 -9.78 19.71
C HIS A 35 38.49 -10.60 20.92
N PHE A 36 37.62 -10.72 21.92
CA PHE A 36 37.90 -11.46 23.16
C PHE A 36 38.14 -12.95 22.92
N ALA A 37 37.26 -13.61 22.15
CA ALA A 37 37.35 -15.04 21.88
C ALA A 37 38.64 -15.39 21.13
N VAL A 38 38.99 -14.61 20.09
CA VAL A 38 40.21 -14.84 19.32
C VAL A 38 41.46 -14.49 20.13
N ALA A 39 41.44 -13.43 20.93
CA ALA A 39 42.55 -13.08 21.82
C ALA A 39 42.84 -14.19 22.84
N LYS A 40 41.80 -14.72 23.50
CA LYS A 40 41.94 -15.86 24.42
C LYS A 40 42.42 -17.13 23.70
N ALA A 41 41.93 -17.40 22.50
CA ALA A 41 42.39 -18.53 21.69
C ALA A 41 43.87 -18.42 21.27
N CYS A 42 44.36 -17.20 21.04
CA CYS A 42 45.79 -16.92 20.79
C CYS A 42 46.64 -16.88 22.08
N GLY A 43 46.04 -17.15 23.25
CA GLY A 43 46.73 -17.11 24.54
C GLY A 43 47.14 -15.70 24.97
N VAL A 44 46.40 -14.67 24.55
CA VAL A 44 46.54 -13.30 25.04
C VAL A 44 45.74 -13.15 26.33
N LYS A 45 46.33 -12.51 27.34
CA LYS A 45 45.64 -12.20 28.59
C LYS A 45 44.70 -11.02 28.38
N CYS A 46 43.40 -11.25 28.52
CA CYS A 46 42.39 -10.18 28.52
C CYS A 46 42.04 -9.81 29.97
N GLU A 47 42.32 -8.57 30.36
CA GLU A 47 42.10 -8.06 31.71
C GLU A 47 40.65 -7.60 31.92
N LYS A 48 40.03 -7.04 30.88
CA LYS A 48 38.66 -6.51 30.94
C LYS A 48 37.87 -6.84 29.69
N PHE A 49 36.58 -7.14 29.88
CA PHE A 49 35.58 -7.24 28.82
C PHE A 49 34.37 -6.40 29.23
N TYR A 50 34.15 -5.28 28.56
CA TYR A 50 33.13 -4.31 28.95
C TYR A 50 32.17 -4.03 27.81
N LEU A 51 30.88 -4.05 28.15
CA LEU A 51 29.81 -3.57 27.28
C LEU A 51 29.39 -2.18 27.77
N GLY A 52 29.58 -1.14 26.97
CA GLY A 52 29.41 0.25 27.37
C GLY A 52 30.70 0.90 27.92
N PHE A 53 30.77 2.22 27.83
CA PHE A 53 31.87 3.01 28.39
C PHE A 53 31.62 3.44 29.84
N ASP A 54 32.71 3.50 30.61
CA ASP A 54 32.73 4.01 31.98
C ASP A 54 32.89 5.54 31.94
N ILE A 55 31.92 6.31 32.45
CA ILE A 55 32.05 7.78 32.59
C ILE A 55 32.32 8.12 34.05
N GLY A 56 33.41 8.84 34.34
CA GLY A 56 33.74 9.26 35.71
C GLY A 56 34.03 8.12 36.69
N GLY A 57 34.37 6.92 36.17
CA GLY A 57 34.59 5.72 36.99
C GLY A 57 33.31 5.03 37.47
N TRP A 58 32.13 5.51 37.07
CA TRP A 58 30.85 4.88 37.38
C TRP A 58 30.59 3.70 36.45
N LYS A 59 30.14 2.59 37.04
CA LYS A 59 29.87 1.30 36.37
C LYS A 59 28.52 0.78 36.85
N LEU A 60 27.72 0.23 35.94
CA LEU A 60 26.43 -0.36 36.30
C LEU A 60 26.64 -1.70 37.02
N PHE A 61 27.54 -2.53 36.49
CA PHE A 61 27.85 -3.83 37.08
C PHE A 61 29.29 -4.23 36.76
N LYS A 62 29.95 -4.95 37.68
CA LYS A 62 31.23 -5.60 37.44
C LYS A 62 31.30 -6.95 38.16
N TYR A 63 31.84 -7.94 37.47
CA TYR A 63 32.08 -9.27 38.01
C TYR A 63 33.40 -9.80 37.48
N LYS A 64 34.28 -10.25 38.38
CA LYS A 64 35.55 -10.84 37.99
C LYS A 64 35.41 -12.36 37.95
N TRP A 65 35.65 -12.94 36.79
CA TRP A 65 35.67 -14.38 36.61
C TRP A 65 37.02 -14.81 36.03
N GLY A 66 37.74 -15.61 36.81
CA GLY A 66 39.14 -15.95 36.52
C GLY A 66 40.04 -14.71 36.55
N GLU A 67 40.73 -14.47 35.44
CA GLU A 67 41.65 -13.33 35.26
C GLU A 67 41.01 -12.11 34.55
N THR A 68 39.77 -12.24 34.07
CA THR A 68 39.07 -11.20 33.30
C THR A 68 37.96 -10.56 34.16
N GLU A 69 37.94 -9.23 34.18
CA GLU A 69 36.84 -8.45 34.74
C GLU A 69 35.79 -8.18 33.66
N TYR A 70 34.59 -8.72 33.84
CA TYR A 70 33.43 -8.46 33.00
C TYR A 70 32.63 -7.30 33.60
N GLY A 71 32.16 -6.37 32.78
CA GLY A 71 31.37 -5.26 33.29
C GLY A 71 30.45 -4.63 32.27
N VAL A 72 29.52 -3.84 32.78
CA VAL A 72 28.60 -3.02 31.99
C VAL A 72 28.82 -1.56 32.37
N GLY A 73 29.24 -0.75 31.39
CA GLY A 73 29.46 0.68 31.52
C GLY A 73 28.14 1.46 31.52
N VAL A 74 28.19 2.73 31.95
CA VAL A 74 27.00 3.58 32.06
C VAL A 74 26.54 4.07 30.68
N LEU A 75 27.45 4.21 29.72
CA LEU A 75 27.14 4.69 28.38
C LEU A 75 27.08 3.52 27.37
N PRO A 76 25.92 3.22 26.75
CA PRO A 76 25.77 2.07 25.84
C PRO A 76 26.35 2.31 24.43
N LEU A 77 27.09 3.41 24.20
CA LEU A 77 27.61 3.83 22.89
C LEU A 77 28.97 3.23 22.53
N GLY A 78 29.25 1.99 22.96
CA GLY A 78 30.47 1.27 22.63
C GLY A 78 30.75 0.12 23.58
N GLY A 79 31.90 -0.51 23.45
CA GLY A 79 32.40 -1.58 24.30
C GLY A 79 33.92 -1.61 24.17
N TYR A 80 34.58 -2.39 25.02
CA TYR A 80 36.02 -2.59 24.87
C TYR A 80 36.50 -3.89 25.50
N VAL A 81 37.51 -4.48 24.85
CA VAL A 81 38.31 -5.58 25.41
C VAL A 81 39.71 -5.07 25.72
N LYS A 82 40.07 -5.03 27.01
CA LYS A 82 41.42 -4.65 27.43
C LYS A 82 42.34 -5.87 27.40
N MET A 83 43.32 -5.85 26.50
CA MET A 83 44.31 -6.92 26.34
C MET A 83 45.68 -6.49 26.90
N LEU A 84 46.42 -7.42 27.49
CA LEU A 84 47.74 -7.13 28.06
C LEU A 84 48.71 -6.62 26.97
N GLY A 85 49.22 -5.41 27.12
CA GLY A 85 50.13 -4.77 26.15
C GLY A 85 49.45 -4.18 24.90
N GLN A 86 48.13 -4.00 24.92
CA GLN A 86 47.38 -3.20 23.95
C GLN A 86 46.61 -2.11 24.70
N ASP A 87 46.90 -0.84 24.43
CA ASP A 87 46.13 0.31 24.93
C ASP A 87 45.86 1.27 23.76
N ASP A 88 44.65 1.83 23.67
CA ASP A 88 44.26 2.73 22.58
C ASP A 88 44.48 4.22 22.95
N ASN A 89 44.89 4.51 24.19
CA ASN A 89 45.19 5.86 24.66
C ASN A 89 46.69 6.20 24.52
N PRO A 90 47.09 7.13 23.64
CA PRO A 90 48.51 7.45 23.38
C PRO A 90 49.29 7.92 24.61
N GLY A 91 48.62 8.49 25.61
CA GLY A 91 49.26 8.94 26.86
C GLY A 91 49.53 7.82 27.87
N LYS A 92 48.89 6.65 27.75
CA LYS A 92 49.03 5.51 28.68
C LYS A 92 49.64 4.26 28.03
N LEU A 93 49.64 4.24 26.70
CA LEU A 93 50.33 3.28 25.85
C LEU A 93 51.76 3.01 26.32
N HIS A 94 52.55 4.04 26.62
CA HIS A 94 53.92 3.87 27.11
C HIS A 94 53.98 3.11 28.44
N GLU A 95 53.19 3.52 29.45
CA GLU A 95 53.19 2.88 30.78
C GLU A 95 52.73 1.41 30.73
N GLU A 96 51.75 1.10 29.89
CA GLU A 96 51.26 -0.27 29.73
C GLU A 96 52.21 -1.14 28.90
N THR A 97 52.86 -0.55 27.90
CA THR A 97 53.93 -1.22 27.15
C THR A 97 55.09 -1.55 28.08
N GLU A 98 55.50 -0.62 28.96
CA GLU A 98 56.51 -0.89 29.99
C GLU A 98 56.06 -1.98 30.98
N ARG A 99 54.77 -2.02 31.37
CA ARG A 99 54.23 -3.06 32.26
C ARG A 99 54.19 -4.44 31.58
N ALA A 100 53.97 -4.47 30.28
CA ALA A 100 53.97 -5.69 29.48
C ALA A 100 55.39 -6.18 29.17
N LYS A 101 56.43 -5.34 29.35
CA LYS A 101 57.82 -5.78 29.24
C LYS A 101 58.15 -6.71 30.41
N LEU A 102 58.86 -7.80 30.12
CA LEU A 102 59.50 -8.60 31.14
C LEU A 102 60.51 -7.73 31.88
N LYS A 103 60.64 -7.90 33.21
CA LYS A 103 61.76 -7.34 33.97
C LYS A 103 63.03 -8.09 33.59
N VAL A 104 63.56 -7.80 32.42
CA VAL A 104 64.91 -8.23 32.03
C VAL A 104 65.87 -7.46 32.93
N ALA A 105 66.74 -8.15 33.65
CA ALA A 105 67.68 -7.54 34.57
C ALA A 105 68.46 -6.43 33.85
N GLU A 106 68.63 -5.29 34.52
CA GLU A 106 69.19 -4.05 33.96
C GLU A 106 70.46 -4.30 33.13
N GLY A 107 70.34 -4.22 31.80
CA GLY A 107 71.48 -4.10 30.88
C GLY A 107 71.72 -5.23 29.88
N GLU A 108 70.95 -6.32 29.89
CA GLU A 108 71.11 -7.37 28.87
C GLU A 108 70.05 -7.23 27.77
N ALA A 109 70.50 -7.06 26.51
CA ALA A 109 69.63 -7.23 25.35
C ALA A 109 69.06 -8.65 25.40
N ALA A 110 67.75 -8.79 25.15
CA ALA A 110 67.10 -10.09 25.10
C ALA A 110 67.92 -11.03 24.19
N PRO A 111 68.26 -12.25 24.65
CA PRO A 111 68.97 -13.22 23.82
C PRO A 111 68.22 -13.42 22.51
N ASP A 112 68.94 -13.55 21.39
CA ASP A 112 68.36 -13.67 20.05
C ASP A 112 67.20 -14.68 20.02
N GLY A 113 65.96 -14.17 19.95
CA GLY A 113 64.74 -14.98 19.84
C GLY A 113 63.74 -14.87 21.00
N GLU A 114 64.09 -14.31 22.16
CA GLU A 114 63.14 -14.13 23.27
C GLU A 114 62.47 -12.74 23.24
N SER A 115 61.14 -12.70 23.38
CA SER A 115 60.39 -11.44 23.32
C SER A 115 60.62 -10.61 24.59
N VAL A 116 60.91 -9.32 24.43
CA VAL A 116 61.00 -8.35 25.55
C VAL A 116 59.65 -8.21 26.29
N PHE A 117 58.56 -8.68 25.69
CA PHE A 117 57.20 -8.65 26.23
C PHE A 117 56.80 -10.00 26.85
N ASP A 118 55.89 -9.97 27.84
CA ASP A 118 55.23 -11.16 28.39
C ASP A 118 54.67 -12.02 27.23
N PRO A 119 54.92 -13.33 27.16
CA PRO A 119 54.39 -14.21 26.11
C PRO A 119 52.87 -14.18 25.95
N ARG A 120 52.13 -13.77 26.99
CA ARG A 120 50.67 -13.57 26.98
C ARG A 120 50.26 -12.13 26.62
N SER A 121 51.20 -11.26 26.28
CA SER A 121 50.95 -9.92 25.75
C SER A 121 50.53 -9.99 24.28
N TYR A 122 49.62 -9.10 23.88
CA TYR A 122 49.25 -8.87 22.49
C TYR A 122 50.47 -8.57 21.61
N MET A 123 51.42 -7.76 22.10
CA MET A 123 52.63 -7.37 21.34
C MET A 123 53.62 -8.52 21.13
N ALA A 124 53.58 -9.54 22.00
CA ALA A 124 54.40 -10.76 21.86
C ALA A 124 53.86 -11.73 20.79
N LYS A 125 52.62 -11.55 20.30
CA LYS A 125 52.01 -12.42 19.28
C LYS A 125 52.51 -12.10 17.87
N SER A 126 52.46 -13.09 16.98
CA SER A 126 52.85 -12.91 15.58
C SER A 126 51.89 -11.96 14.85
N VAL A 127 52.36 -11.34 13.76
CA VAL A 127 51.54 -10.41 12.95
C VAL A 127 50.21 -11.03 12.49
N PRO A 128 50.15 -12.29 12.00
CA PRO A 128 48.87 -12.91 11.63
C PRO A 128 47.92 -13.09 12.81
N GLN A 129 48.43 -13.43 14.00
CA GLN A 129 47.60 -13.54 15.21
C GLN A 129 47.01 -12.20 15.62
N ARG A 130 47.82 -11.13 15.58
CA ARG A 130 47.36 -9.77 15.87
C ARG A 130 46.30 -9.29 14.87
N MET A 131 46.53 -9.53 13.59
CA MET A 131 45.56 -9.22 12.52
C MET A 131 44.26 -9.98 12.69
N ALA A 132 44.32 -11.27 13.06
CA ALA A 132 43.14 -12.08 13.33
C ALA A 132 42.35 -11.53 14.53
N ILE A 133 43.03 -11.14 15.62
CA ILE A 133 42.40 -10.53 16.80
C ILE A 133 41.70 -9.22 16.44
N ILE A 134 42.35 -8.29 15.72
CA ILE A 134 41.75 -7.01 15.31
C ILE A 134 40.61 -7.23 14.30
N SER A 135 40.69 -8.23 13.43
CA SER A 135 39.66 -8.45 12.41
C SER A 135 38.45 -9.24 12.94
N ALA A 136 38.62 -9.93 14.08
CA ALA A 136 37.62 -10.83 14.65
C ALA A 136 36.28 -10.14 14.97
N GLY A 137 36.29 -8.91 15.47
CA GLY A 137 35.06 -8.19 15.80
C GLY A 137 34.20 -7.91 14.56
N VAL A 138 34.82 -7.45 13.46
CA VAL A 138 34.10 -7.22 12.20
C VAL A 138 33.57 -8.53 11.62
N ILE A 139 34.39 -9.58 11.60
CA ILE A 139 34.00 -10.89 11.08
C ILE A 139 32.83 -11.47 11.88
N MET A 140 32.85 -11.38 13.21
CA MET A 140 31.76 -11.86 14.06
C MET A 140 30.45 -11.09 13.82
N ASN A 141 30.52 -9.79 13.56
CA ASN A 141 29.32 -9.02 13.19
C ASN A 141 28.75 -9.43 11.83
N VAL A 142 29.60 -9.75 10.85
CA VAL A 142 29.13 -10.29 9.55
C VAL A 142 28.44 -11.64 9.74
N ILE A 143 29.03 -12.55 10.53
CA ILE A 143 28.42 -13.85 10.85
C ILE A 143 27.10 -13.65 11.59
N PHE A 144 27.06 -12.77 12.58
CA PHE A 144 25.85 -12.47 13.34
C PHE A 144 24.75 -11.89 12.46
N ALA A 145 25.07 -10.93 11.59
CA ALA A 145 24.12 -10.36 10.64
C ALA A 145 23.55 -11.43 9.70
N PHE A 146 24.38 -12.37 9.22
CA PHE A 146 23.91 -13.49 8.40
C PHE A 146 22.95 -14.41 9.18
N VAL A 147 23.30 -14.81 10.40
CA VAL A 147 22.45 -15.67 11.24
C VAL A 147 21.12 -15.00 11.58
N VAL A 148 21.15 -13.74 12.04
CA VAL A 148 19.94 -12.97 12.34
C VAL A 148 19.10 -12.78 11.08
N GLY A 149 19.73 -12.54 9.93
CA GLY A 149 19.05 -12.50 8.64
C GLY A 149 18.34 -13.80 8.31
N CYS A 150 19.02 -14.95 8.42
CA CYS A 150 18.40 -16.27 8.19
C CYS A 150 17.21 -16.52 9.12
N ILE A 151 17.31 -16.15 10.40
CA ILE A 151 16.20 -16.28 11.36
C ILE A 151 15.05 -15.36 10.96
N ALA A 152 15.33 -14.10 10.69
CA ALA A 152 14.32 -13.11 10.32
C ALA A 152 13.56 -13.50 9.05
N TYR A 153 14.26 -13.92 8.00
CA TYR A 153 13.63 -14.42 6.77
C TYR A 153 12.92 -15.76 6.97
N GLY A 154 13.44 -16.63 7.84
CA GLY A 154 12.83 -17.92 8.19
C GLY A 154 11.52 -17.79 8.98
N MET A 155 11.36 -16.70 9.76
CA MET A 155 10.10 -16.37 10.44
C MET A 155 8.99 -15.93 9.47
N GLY A 156 9.34 -15.68 8.20
CA GLY A 156 8.43 -15.15 7.19
C GLY A 156 8.25 -13.63 7.31
N VAL A 157 7.91 -13.00 6.18
CA VAL A 157 7.52 -11.59 6.13
C VAL A 157 6.06 -11.56 5.79
N GLU A 158 5.24 -10.87 6.59
CA GLU A 158 3.85 -10.60 6.21
C GLU A 158 3.84 -9.81 4.90
N GLN A 159 3.39 -10.45 3.83
CA GLN A 159 3.21 -9.80 2.54
C GLN A 159 1.77 -9.33 2.43
N ILE A 160 1.58 -8.14 1.88
CA ILE A 160 0.25 -7.65 1.52
C ILE A 160 -0.26 -8.54 0.39
N ALA A 161 -1.32 -9.30 0.67
CA ALA A 161 -1.94 -10.20 -0.29
C ALA A 161 -2.41 -9.43 -1.53
N CYS A 162 -2.37 -10.09 -2.70
CA CYS A 162 -2.88 -9.55 -3.94
C CYS A 162 -4.42 -9.63 -3.99
N VAL A 163 -5.08 -8.80 -3.19
CA VAL A 163 -6.54 -8.62 -3.24
C VAL A 163 -6.90 -7.62 -4.33
N VAL A 164 -7.88 -7.98 -5.16
CA VAL A 164 -8.43 -7.12 -6.20
C VAL A 164 -9.21 -5.97 -5.56
N GLY A 165 -8.79 -4.74 -5.81
CA GLY A 165 -9.49 -3.55 -5.33
C GLY A 165 -10.67 -3.19 -6.22
N LYS A 166 -10.37 -2.76 -7.44
CA LYS A 166 -11.35 -2.45 -8.50
C LYS A 166 -11.02 -3.19 -9.77
N VAL A 167 -12.05 -3.52 -10.54
CA VAL A 167 -11.92 -4.08 -11.89
C VAL A 167 -12.61 -3.15 -12.89
N PHE A 168 -11.85 -2.58 -13.83
CA PHE A 168 -12.35 -1.49 -14.68
C PHE A 168 -13.27 -2.00 -15.80
N PRO A 169 -14.48 -1.43 -16.00
CA PRO A 169 -15.43 -1.87 -17.02
C PRO A 169 -14.83 -1.94 -18.43
N GLY A 170 -15.05 -3.07 -19.11
CA GLY A 170 -14.56 -3.29 -20.46
C GLY A 170 -13.08 -3.71 -20.59
N GLU A 171 -12.32 -3.65 -19.50
CA GLU A 171 -10.94 -4.14 -19.47
C GLU A 171 -10.85 -5.68 -19.36
N PRO A 172 -9.70 -6.30 -19.67
CA PRO A 172 -9.56 -7.76 -19.66
C PRO A 172 -9.97 -8.48 -18.39
N ALA A 173 -9.61 -7.96 -17.21
CA ALA A 173 -9.96 -8.57 -15.93
C ALA A 173 -11.48 -8.55 -15.73
N TRP A 174 -12.12 -7.44 -16.10
CA TRP A 174 -13.58 -7.28 -16.02
C TRP A 174 -14.28 -8.28 -16.93
N LYS A 175 -13.82 -8.38 -18.19
CA LYS A 175 -14.34 -9.33 -19.19
C LYS A 175 -14.21 -10.78 -18.72
N ALA A 176 -13.09 -11.13 -18.10
CA ALA A 176 -12.82 -12.46 -17.59
C ALA A 176 -13.66 -12.82 -16.34
N GLY A 177 -14.39 -11.86 -15.77
CA GLY A 177 -15.28 -12.09 -14.63
C GLY A 177 -14.58 -12.00 -13.26
N LEU A 178 -13.40 -11.36 -13.19
CA LEU A 178 -12.82 -10.96 -11.90
C LEU A 178 -13.70 -9.89 -11.26
N ARG A 179 -13.79 -9.94 -9.93
CA ARG A 179 -14.62 -9.06 -9.12
C ARG A 179 -13.82 -8.40 -8.01
N ASP A 180 -14.31 -7.26 -7.55
CA ASP A 180 -13.80 -6.57 -6.37
C ASP A 180 -13.78 -7.52 -5.17
N GLY A 181 -12.67 -7.53 -4.43
CA GLY A 181 -12.46 -8.41 -3.28
C GLY A 181 -11.99 -9.83 -3.62
N ASP A 182 -11.89 -10.22 -4.90
CA ASP A 182 -11.27 -11.50 -5.27
C ASP A 182 -9.82 -11.52 -4.75
N ASP A 183 -9.49 -12.52 -3.93
CA ASP A 183 -8.15 -12.71 -3.37
C ASP A 183 -7.34 -13.62 -4.29
N VAL A 184 -6.31 -13.07 -4.94
CA VAL A 184 -5.52 -13.78 -5.95
C VAL A 184 -4.52 -14.71 -5.26
N ARG A 185 -4.84 -16.00 -5.24
CA ARG A 185 -4.02 -17.06 -4.65
C ARG A 185 -2.90 -17.53 -5.56
N GLN A 186 -3.07 -17.40 -6.87
CA GLN A 186 -2.04 -17.80 -7.85
C GLN A 186 -2.18 -17.00 -9.15
N ILE A 187 -1.04 -16.64 -9.75
CA ILE A 187 -0.94 -16.06 -11.11
C ILE A 187 0.09 -16.89 -11.88
N ALA A 188 -0.34 -17.53 -12.96
CA ALA A 188 0.47 -18.52 -13.69
C ALA A 188 1.11 -19.52 -12.71
N ASP A 189 2.44 -19.55 -12.59
CA ASP A 189 3.16 -20.43 -11.67
C ASP A 189 3.46 -19.82 -10.29
N VAL A 190 3.17 -18.53 -10.10
CA VAL A 190 3.46 -17.79 -8.86
C VAL A 190 2.34 -17.97 -7.85
N LYS A 191 2.62 -18.62 -6.71
CA LYS A 191 1.68 -18.81 -5.59
C LYS A 191 1.80 -17.72 -4.55
N ASN A 192 0.66 -17.34 -3.96
CA ASN A 192 0.53 -16.23 -3.01
C ASN A 192 1.21 -14.94 -3.53
N PRO A 193 0.86 -14.48 -4.74
CA PRO A 193 1.48 -13.32 -5.35
C PRO A 193 1.20 -12.05 -4.55
N THR A 194 2.13 -11.11 -4.62
CA THR A 194 1.89 -9.70 -4.29
C THR A 194 1.35 -8.96 -5.51
N PHE A 195 0.81 -7.75 -5.30
CA PHE A 195 0.41 -6.90 -6.43
C PHE A 195 1.59 -6.53 -7.34
N ARG A 196 2.83 -6.50 -6.81
CA ARG A 196 4.04 -6.30 -7.60
C ARG A 196 4.35 -7.50 -8.49
N ASP A 197 4.11 -8.72 -8.00
CA ASP A 197 4.24 -9.94 -8.78
C ASP A 197 3.18 -9.99 -9.88
N LEU A 198 1.97 -9.49 -9.62
CA LEU A 198 0.95 -9.30 -10.65
C LEU A 198 1.43 -8.35 -11.75
N GLN A 199 1.94 -7.17 -11.38
CA GLN A 199 2.44 -6.21 -12.35
C GLN A 199 3.60 -6.81 -13.17
N THR A 200 4.50 -7.53 -12.52
CA THR A 200 5.67 -8.16 -13.16
C THR A 200 5.27 -9.32 -14.05
N GLY A 201 4.43 -10.23 -13.55
CA GLY A 201 3.97 -11.43 -14.27
C GLY A 201 3.08 -11.11 -15.47
N VAL A 202 2.25 -10.06 -15.38
CA VAL A 202 1.46 -9.57 -16.52
C VAL A 202 2.34 -8.79 -17.51
N SER A 203 3.28 -7.96 -17.03
CA SER A 203 4.11 -7.09 -17.88
C SER A 203 5.25 -7.80 -18.60
N LEU A 204 5.83 -8.84 -17.98
CA LEU A 204 6.98 -9.59 -18.49
C LEU A 204 6.60 -10.99 -18.99
N GLY A 205 5.31 -11.35 -18.99
CA GLY A 205 4.86 -12.64 -19.51
C GLY A 205 5.14 -12.75 -21.01
N ASP A 206 5.85 -13.80 -21.41
CA ASP A 206 6.28 -14.01 -22.80
C ASP A 206 5.11 -14.27 -23.77
N ASN A 207 3.94 -14.71 -23.26
CA ASN A 207 2.77 -15.08 -24.06
C ASN A 207 1.47 -14.36 -23.63
N ILE A 208 1.40 -13.04 -23.86
CA ILE A 208 0.16 -12.24 -23.64
C ILE A 208 -1.04 -12.81 -24.41
N ASP A 209 -0.81 -13.38 -25.60
CA ASP A 209 -1.86 -13.91 -26.48
C ASP A 209 -2.47 -15.23 -25.97
N GLU A 210 -1.75 -16.00 -25.12
CA GLU A 210 -2.26 -17.24 -24.52
C GLU A 210 -3.11 -17.00 -23.26
N GLY A 211 -3.10 -15.76 -22.77
CA GLY A 211 -3.73 -15.36 -21.53
C GLY A 211 -2.96 -15.82 -20.29
N VAL A 212 -3.26 -15.18 -19.16
CA VAL A 212 -2.67 -15.45 -17.87
C VAL A 212 -3.71 -16.14 -17.00
N ASP A 213 -3.35 -17.30 -16.45
CA ASP A 213 -4.22 -18.06 -15.54
C ASP A 213 -4.16 -17.48 -14.12
N PHE A 214 -5.33 -17.17 -13.56
CA PHE A 214 -5.53 -16.73 -12.19
C PHE A 214 -6.27 -17.82 -11.42
N VAL A 215 -5.85 -18.03 -10.17
CA VAL A 215 -6.64 -18.77 -9.18
C VAL A 215 -7.03 -17.81 -8.09
N VAL A 216 -8.33 -17.58 -7.91
CA VAL A 216 -8.84 -16.59 -6.95
C VAL A 216 -9.78 -17.23 -5.94
N GLN A 217 -9.72 -16.72 -4.70
CA GLN A 217 -10.72 -16.99 -3.67
C GLN A 217 -11.71 -15.82 -3.67
N ARG A 218 -12.94 -16.07 -4.12
CA ARG A 218 -13.98 -15.06 -4.11
C ARG A 218 -14.66 -15.01 -2.73
N PRO A 219 -14.88 -13.82 -2.14
CA PRO A 219 -15.62 -13.70 -0.89
C PRO A 219 -17.00 -14.37 -0.98
N GLY A 220 -17.32 -15.23 -0.01
CA GLY A 220 -18.59 -15.95 0.05
C GLY A 220 -18.69 -17.20 -0.85
N VAL A 221 -17.67 -17.49 -1.65
CA VAL A 221 -17.57 -18.74 -2.43
C VAL A 221 -16.44 -19.56 -1.80
N GLU A 222 -16.71 -20.80 -1.38
CA GLU A 222 -15.66 -21.64 -0.77
C GLU A 222 -14.65 -22.17 -1.79
N GLU A 223 -15.09 -22.45 -3.01
CA GLU A 223 -14.25 -23.00 -4.07
C GLU A 223 -13.31 -21.96 -4.69
N LEU A 224 -12.09 -22.40 -5.03
CA LEU A 224 -11.15 -21.59 -5.80
C LEU A 224 -11.59 -21.51 -7.27
N LEU A 225 -11.72 -20.29 -7.77
CA LEU A 225 -12.11 -20.04 -9.16
C LEU A 225 -10.86 -19.93 -10.04
N LYS A 226 -10.87 -20.62 -11.17
CA LYS A 226 -9.85 -20.49 -12.21
C LYS A 226 -10.33 -19.54 -13.28
N ILE A 227 -9.63 -18.42 -13.46
CA ILE A 227 -10.00 -17.37 -14.40
C ILE A 227 -8.83 -17.11 -15.33
N LYS A 228 -9.06 -17.23 -16.64
CA LYS A 228 -8.05 -16.90 -17.65
C LYS A 228 -8.28 -15.48 -18.15
N VAL A 229 -7.30 -14.61 -17.96
CA VAL A 229 -7.36 -13.20 -18.34
C VAL A 229 -6.47 -12.96 -19.55
N PHE A 230 -6.96 -12.29 -20.59
CA PHE A 230 -6.19 -11.99 -21.80
C PHE A 230 -5.76 -10.51 -21.81
N PRO A 231 -4.51 -10.18 -21.41
CA PRO A 231 -4.10 -8.79 -21.28
C PRO A 231 -4.19 -8.03 -22.60
N ARG A 232 -4.53 -6.74 -22.51
CA ARG A 232 -4.55 -5.83 -23.66
C ARG A 232 -3.30 -4.96 -23.64
N ARG A 233 -2.65 -4.79 -24.79
CA ARG A 233 -1.55 -3.83 -24.91
C ARG A 233 -2.12 -2.41 -25.06
N ARG A 234 -1.81 -1.53 -24.10
CA ARG A 234 -1.97 -0.07 -24.25
C ARG A 234 -0.57 0.53 -24.32
N LYS A 235 -0.17 0.99 -25.51
CA LYS A 235 1.24 1.36 -25.82
C LYS A 235 2.19 0.16 -25.61
N LEU A 236 3.19 0.27 -24.75
CA LEU A 236 4.25 -0.73 -24.53
C LEU A 236 4.00 -1.67 -23.32
N VAL A 237 2.94 -1.45 -22.55
CA VAL A 237 2.67 -2.21 -21.32
C VAL A 237 1.37 -3.01 -21.49
N PRO A 238 1.38 -4.33 -21.29
CA PRO A 238 0.15 -5.10 -21.20
C PRO A 238 -0.57 -4.76 -19.89
N LEU A 239 -1.86 -4.52 -19.98
CA LEU A 239 -2.72 -4.15 -18.86
C LEU A 239 -3.90 -5.11 -18.82
N ILE A 240 -4.37 -5.41 -17.62
CA ILE A 240 -5.61 -6.17 -17.39
C ILE A 240 -6.74 -5.32 -16.81
N GLY A 241 -6.44 -4.09 -16.40
CA GLY A 241 -7.43 -3.15 -15.87
C GLY A 241 -8.00 -3.58 -14.51
N MET A 242 -7.14 -3.65 -13.50
CA MET A 242 -7.55 -3.73 -12.10
C MET A 242 -6.66 -2.87 -11.20
N SER A 243 -7.13 -2.51 -10.01
CA SER A 243 -6.35 -1.85 -8.97
C SER A 243 -6.07 -2.79 -7.79
N ASN A 244 -5.10 -2.40 -6.95
CA ASN A 244 -4.83 -3.04 -5.68
C ASN A 244 -5.94 -2.75 -4.66
N GLY A 245 -6.13 -3.66 -3.71
CA GLY A 245 -7.04 -3.46 -2.58
C GLY A 245 -6.85 -2.10 -1.90
N HIS A 246 -7.96 -1.36 -1.77
CA HIS A 246 -7.98 -0.08 -1.06
C HIS A 246 -8.06 -0.30 0.45
N THR A 247 -7.58 0.68 1.21
CA THR A 247 -7.76 0.73 2.66
C THR A 247 -9.14 1.30 3.02
N ASN A 248 -9.70 0.90 4.16
CA ASN A 248 -10.88 1.54 4.74
C ASN A 248 -10.52 2.79 5.59
N GLN A 249 -9.26 3.25 5.51
CA GLN A 249 -8.77 4.46 6.16
C GLN A 249 -8.79 5.66 5.22
N LEU A 250 -9.36 6.77 5.68
CA LEU A 250 -9.37 8.03 4.95
C LEU A 250 -7.97 8.62 4.90
N VAL A 251 -7.39 8.68 3.70
CA VAL A 251 -6.06 9.29 3.49
C VAL A 251 -6.17 10.82 3.53
N LEU A 252 -7.24 11.36 2.95
CA LEU A 252 -7.47 12.79 2.83
C LEU A 252 -8.97 13.09 2.90
N VAL A 253 -9.30 14.24 3.47
CA VAL A 253 -10.64 14.85 3.44
C VAL A 253 -10.50 16.13 2.64
N LEU A 254 -11.17 16.18 1.49
CA LEU A 254 -11.11 17.32 0.57
C LEU A 254 -12.36 18.20 0.71
N PRO A 255 -12.20 19.54 0.65
CA PRO A 255 -13.34 20.46 0.65
C PRO A 255 -14.37 20.13 -0.43
N GLY A 256 -15.66 20.17 -0.07
CA GLY A 256 -16.78 19.90 -0.97
C GLY A 256 -17.05 18.42 -1.28
N THR A 257 -16.31 17.48 -0.69
CA THR A 257 -16.65 16.04 -0.73
C THR A 257 -17.69 15.70 0.33
N PHE A 258 -18.32 14.52 0.22
CA PHE A 258 -19.25 14.02 1.27
C PHE A 258 -18.61 13.98 2.67
N SER A 259 -17.28 13.92 2.74
CA SER A 259 -16.52 13.81 3.98
C SER A 259 -16.26 15.14 4.71
N ASP A 260 -16.35 16.26 3.99
CA ASP A 260 -16.06 17.60 4.50
C ASP A 260 -17.13 18.14 5.49
N PRO A 261 -18.44 18.09 5.19
CA PRO A 261 -19.45 18.67 6.09
C PRO A 261 -19.75 17.81 7.33
N VAL A 262 -19.24 16.57 7.39
CA VAL A 262 -19.62 15.55 8.38
C VAL A 262 -18.55 15.33 9.46
N GLY A 263 -17.48 16.13 9.45
CA GLY A 263 -16.46 16.10 10.50
C GLY A 263 -15.55 14.86 10.46
N LEU A 264 -15.49 14.15 9.33
CA LEU A 264 -14.47 13.13 9.06
C LEU A 264 -13.09 13.80 8.95
N LYS A 265 -12.04 13.05 9.32
CA LYS A 265 -10.66 13.54 9.33
C LYS A 265 -9.75 12.55 8.61
N ALA A 266 -8.69 13.06 8.00
CA ALA A 266 -7.60 12.21 7.52
C ALA A 266 -7.07 11.34 8.69
N GLY A 267 -6.92 10.04 8.45
CA GLY A 267 -6.55 9.03 9.43
C GLY A 267 -7.72 8.26 10.03
N ASP A 268 -8.96 8.73 9.87
CA ASP A 268 -10.17 8.02 10.32
C ASP A 268 -10.31 6.69 9.57
N ARG A 269 -10.64 5.62 10.30
CA ARG A 269 -10.91 4.30 9.72
C ARG A 269 -12.41 4.01 9.75
N ILE A 270 -13.02 3.79 8.59
CA ILE A 270 -14.44 3.43 8.49
C ILE A 270 -14.56 1.93 8.71
N VAL A 271 -15.10 1.53 9.87
CA VAL A 271 -15.19 0.12 10.29
C VAL A 271 -16.59 -0.46 10.14
N ALA A 272 -17.60 0.38 9.91
CA ALA A 272 -18.91 -0.07 9.49
C ALA A 272 -19.65 1.01 8.71
N VAL A 273 -20.56 0.58 7.83
CA VAL A 273 -21.52 1.43 7.14
C VAL A 273 -22.90 0.83 7.38
N ARG A 274 -23.80 1.59 8.02
CA ARG A 274 -25.14 1.16 8.42
C ARG A 274 -25.16 -0.13 9.24
N GLY A 275 -24.19 -0.28 10.14
CA GLY A 275 -24.02 -1.48 10.96
C GLY A 275 -23.43 -2.69 10.22
N THR A 276 -23.21 -2.62 8.90
CA THR A 276 -22.46 -3.64 8.16
C THR A 276 -20.98 -3.41 8.36
N ALA A 277 -20.27 -4.39 8.92
CA ALA A 277 -18.84 -4.29 9.20
C ALA A 277 -18.02 -4.20 7.91
N VAL A 278 -16.99 -3.34 7.94
CA VAL A 278 -16.07 -3.06 6.85
C VAL A 278 -14.64 -3.19 7.37
N GLN A 279 -13.92 -4.18 6.87
CA GLN A 279 -12.52 -4.44 7.21
C GLN A 279 -11.56 -3.96 6.12
N GLU A 280 -11.99 -4.09 4.86
CA GLU A 280 -11.23 -3.76 3.65
C GLU A 280 -11.93 -2.70 2.80
N GLY A 281 -11.18 -1.98 1.96
CA GLY A 281 -11.73 -0.88 1.16
C GLY A 281 -12.77 -1.33 0.13
N TRP A 282 -12.66 -2.55 -0.43
CA TRP A 282 -13.67 -3.05 -1.36
C TRP A 282 -15.03 -3.28 -0.68
N GLN A 283 -15.05 -3.64 0.60
CA GLN A 283 -16.28 -3.76 1.41
C GLN A 283 -16.89 -2.38 1.68
N LEU A 284 -16.04 -1.36 1.84
CA LEU A 284 -16.50 0.02 1.96
C LEU A 284 -17.22 0.45 0.68
N ASP A 285 -16.58 0.22 -0.47
CA ASP A 285 -17.16 0.52 -1.78
C ASP A 285 -18.49 -0.21 -2.00
N GLN A 286 -18.57 -1.49 -1.65
CA GLN A 286 -19.80 -2.27 -1.72
C GLN A 286 -20.87 -1.74 -0.76
N ALA A 287 -20.51 -1.29 0.43
CA ALA A 287 -21.47 -0.75 1.39
C ALA A 287 -21.99 0.64 0.97
N LEU A 288 -21.15 1.45 0.31
CA LEU A 288 -21.52 2.75 -0.27
C LEU A 288 -22.40 2.62 -1.52
N ALA A 289 -22.34 1.48 -2.20
CA ALA A 289 -23.18 1.18 -3.35
C ALA A 289 -24.67 1.41 -3.10
N ASN A 290 -25.12 1.12 -1.88
CA ASN A 290 -26.49 0.73 -1.61
C ASN A 290 -27.45 1.88 -1.35
N ASP A 291 -27.20 3.14 -1.76
CA ASP A 291 -28.23 4.17 -1.52
C ASP A 291 -28.10 5.61 -1.99
N ASP A 292 -29.30 6.18 -2.14
CA ASP A 292 -29.63 7.60 -2.15
C ASP A 292 -30.12 8.10 -0.76
N ARG A 293 -30.19 7.21 0.24
CA ARG A 293 -30.55 7.51 1.63
C ARG A 293 -29.33 7.90 2.46
N LYS A 294 -29.59 8.55 3.60
CA LYS A 294 -28.59 8.87 4.63
C LYS A 294 -27.73 7.64 4.96
N LEU A 295 -26.44 7.86 5.11
CA LEU A 295 -25.46 6.85 5.51
C LEU A 295 -25.07 7.11 6.97
N THR A 296 -24.85 6.03 7.72
CA THR A 296 -24.27 6.12 9.07
C THR A 296 -22.95 5.36 9.04
N PHE A 297 -21.85 6.06 9.27
CA PHE A 297 -20.53 5.45 9.36
C PHE A 297 -20.16 5.23 10.81
N THR A 298 -19.66 4.05 11.14
CA THR A 298 -18.92 3.82 12.38
C THR A 298 -17.45 4.01 12.08
N VAL A 299 -16.85 5.00 12.74
CA VAL A 299 -15.49 5.45 12.49
C VAL A 299 -14.63 5.16 13.71
N GLU A 300 -13.51 4.48 13.50
CA GLU A 300 -12.41 4.39 14.45
C GLU A 300 -11.45 5.54 14.20
N ARG A 301 -11.45 6.49 15.14
CA ARG A 301 -10.54 7.62 15.14
C ARG A 301 -9.48 7.36 16.18
N ALA A 302 -8.26 7.12 15.72
CA ALA A 302 -7.10 7.21 16.59
C ALA A 302 -7.01 8.68 17.05
N GLU A 303 -6.96 8.92 18.37
CA GLU A 303 -6.50 10.21 18.84
C GLU A 303 -5.19 10.53 18.13
N LYS A 304 -5.04 11.78 17.64
CA LYS A 304 -3.72 12.26 17.24
C LYS A 304 -2.84 11.96 18.44
N ALA A 305 -1.80 11.14 18.25
CA ALA A 305 -0.71 11.13 19.17
C ALA A 305 -0.22 12.58 19.22
N GLU A 306 -0.71 13.36 20.19
CA GLU A 306 0.13 14.40 20.75
C GLU A 306 1.44 13.68 21.01
N ALA A 307 2.55 14.27 20.57
CA ALA A 307 3.89 13.69 20.67
C ALA A 307 4.35 13.57 22.15
N LYS A 308 3.48 13.05 23.01
CA LYS A 308 3.40 13.08 24.47
C LYS A 308 2.78 11.80 25.07
N SER A 309 2.45 10.76 24.28
CA SER A 309 2.24 9.40 24.83
C SER A 309 2.37 8.28 23.78
N ALA A 310 3.59 7.86 23.46
CA ALA A 310 3.87 6.62 22.70
C ALA A 310 3.65 5.30 23.49
N ASP A 311 3.24 5.34 24.77
CA ASP A 311 3.07 4.15 25.63
C ASP A 311 1.61 3.75 25.85
N ARG A 312 0.67 4.57 25.37
CA ARG A 312 -0.72 4.17 25.26
C ARG A 312 -0.96 3.83 23.79
N PRO A 313 -1.42 2.62 23.44
CA PRO A 313 -1.97 2.42 22.10
C PRO A 313 -2.97 3.56 21.87
N PRO A 314 -2.92 4.24 20.70
CA PRO A 314 -3.76 5.41 20.47
C PRO A 314 -5.17 5.06 20.90
N THR A 315 -5.74 5.86 21.78
CA THR A 315 -7.11 5.66 22.23
C THR A 315 -7.97 5.75 20.98
N VAL A 316 -8.49 4.60 20.54
CA VAL A 316 -9.35 4.52 19.37
C VAL A 316 -10.75 4.84 19.86
N GLU A 317 -11.20 6.05 19.58
CA GLU A 317 -12.59 6.42 19.80
C GLU A 317 -13.43 5.88 18.65
N ARG A 318 -14.57 5.28 18.98
CA ARG A 318 -15.59 4.90 17.99
C ARG A 318 -16.66 5.97 17.94
N ILE A 319 -16.77 6.62 16.79
CA ILE A 319 -17.69 7.73 16.55
C ILE A 319 -18.69 7.29 15.48
N GLU A 320 -19.97 7.59 15.68
CA GLU A 320 -20.96 7.50 14.62
C GLU A 320 -21.04 8.83 13.88
N VAL A 321 -20.89 8.76 12.56
CA VAL A 321 -20.93 9.92 11.68
C VAL A 321 -22.10 9.74 10.71
N GLU A 322 -23.07 10.62 10.78
CA GLU A 322 -24.15 10.68 9.79
C GLU A 322 -23.66 11.42 8.55
N VAL A 323 -23.75 10.75 7.41
CA VAL A 323 -23.43 11.33 6.10
C VAL A 323 -24.72 11.57 5.33
N PRO A 324 -25.04 12.84 4.98
CA PRO A 324 -26.22 13.15 4.21
C PRO A 324 -26.13 12.52 2.81
N PRO A 325 -27.27 12.20 2.18
CA PRO A 325 -27.26 11.72 0.81
C PRO A 325 -26.67 12.79 -0.11
N VAL A 326 -25.78 12.38 -1.00
CA VAL A 326 -25.21 13.25 -2.04
C VAL A 326 -25.95 12.95 -3.33
N PRO A 327 -26.93 13.79 -3.73
CA PRO A 327 -27.65 13.56 -4.96
C PRO A 327 -26.69 13.69 -6.14
N MET A 328 -26.88 12.81 -7.12
CA MET A 328 -26.18 12.86 -8.39
C MET A 328 -26.41 14.22 -9.07
N ARG A 329 -25.32 14.93 -9.38
CA ARG A 329 -25.38 16.22 -10.08
C ARG A 329 -25.57 15.96 -11.56
N THR A 330 -26.60 16.54 -12.16
CA THR A 330 -26.88 16.41 -13.59
C THR A 330 -27.20 17.76 -14.21
N PHE A 331 -26.87 17.89 -15.50
CA PHE A 331 -27.31 19.03 -16.32
C PHE A 331 -28.70 18.81 -16.93
N GLY A 332 -29.28 17.61 -16.76
CA GLY A 332 -30.50 17.16 -17.44
C GLY A 332 -30.29 16.75 -18.89
N LEU A 333 -29.04 16.43 -19.27
CA LEU A 333 -28.70 15.87 -20.57
C LEU A 333 -28.85 14.35 -20.53
N VAL A 334 -29.68 13.79 -21.41
CA VAL A 334 -29.76 12.35 -21.64
C VAL A 334 -28.90 12.05 -22.86
N MET A 335 -27.74 11.45 -22.63
CA MET A 335 -26.81 11.12 -23.72
C MET A 335 -27.24 9.86 -24.45
N ALA A 336 -26.91 9.78 -25.74
CA ALA A 336 -27.19 8.60 -26.55
C ALA A 336 -26.36 7.41 -26.07
N MET A 337 -27.04 6.28 -25.89
CA MET A 337 -26.41 5.01 -25.58
C MET A 337 -25.67 4.50 -26.80
N GLY A 338 -24.39 4.20 -26.63
CA GLY A 338 -23.57 3.56 -27.64
C GLY A 338 -23.70 2.04 -27.61
N LYS A 339 -22.87 1.38 -28.41
CA LYS A 339 -22.82 -0.09 -28.46
C LYS A 339 -22.25 -0.66 -27.16
N ILE A 340 -22.59 -1.92 -26.88
CA ILE A 340 -21.95 -2.71 -25.84
C ILE A 340 -20.48 -2.89 -26.21
N ALA A 341 -19.58 -2.28 -25.45
CA ALA A 341 -18.14 -2.41 -25.61
C ALA A 341 -17.63 -3.79 -25.15
N ALA A 342 -18.27 -4.35 -24.12
CA ALA A 342 -17.88 -5.63 -23.52
C ALA A 342 -19.04 -6.32 -22.80
N VAL A 343 -18.94 -7.64 -22.73
CA VAL A 343 -19.81 -8.50 -21.92
C VAL A 343 -18.91 -9.25 -20.94
N GLN A 344 -19.32 -9.29 -19.67
CA GLN A 344 -18.58 -9.99 -18.62
C GLN A 344 -18.89 -11.48 -18.65
N ALA A 345 -17.87 -12.33 -18.47
CA ALA A 345 -18.03 -13.78 -18.38
C ALA A 345 -18.89 -14.16 -17.16
N GLY A 346 -19.79 -15.12 -17.34
CA GLY A 346 -20.74 -15.57 -16.33
C GLY A 346 -21.85 -14.56 -16.01
N SER A 347 -22.05 -13.54 -16.85
CA SER A 347 -23.09 -12.52 -16.64
C SER A 347 -24.47 -12.94 -17.17
N PRO A 348 -25.56 -12.29 -16.69
CA PRO A 348 -26.88 -12.41 -17.30
C PRO A 348 -26.91 -12.15 -18.80
N ALA A 349 -26.15 -11.16 -19.27
CA ALA A 349 -26.06 -10.82 -20.69
C ALA A 349 -25.41 -11.94 -21.52
N GLU A 350 -24.32 -12.54 -21.02
CA GLU A 350 -23.69 -13.69 -21.69
C GLU A 350 -24.67 -14.87 -21.78
N ALA A 351 -25.37 -15.19 -20.68
CA ALA A 351 -26.36 -16.25 -20.63
C ALA A 351 -27.53 -16.04 -21.62
N ALA A 352 -27.88 -14.78 -21.90
CA ALA A 352 -28.92 -14.40 -22.85
C ALA A 352 -28.41 -14.25 -24.30
N ASP A 353 -27.13 -14.57 -24.58
CA ASP A 353 -26.49 -14.36 -25.87
C ASP A 353 -26.57 -12.89 -26.32
N ILE A 354 -26.33 -11.95 -25.40
CA ILE A 354 -25.98 -10.56 -25.70
C ILE A 354 -24.46 -10.48 -25.89
N ARG A 355 -23.99 -9.72 -26.86
CA ARG A 355 -22.59 -9.70 -27.30
C ARG A 355 -22.07 -8.27 -27.42
N ALA A 356 -20.75 -8.13 -27.36
CA ALA A 356 -20.09 -6.87 -27.72
C ALA A 356 -20.45 -6.48 -29.16
N GLY A 357 -20.70 -5.19 -29.38
CA GLY A 357 -21.14 -4.62 -30.65
C GLY A 357 -22.66 -4.51 -30.82
N ASP A 358 -23.46 -5.18 -29.98
CA ASP A 358 -24.91 -4.98 -29.94
C ASP A 358 -25.24 -3.59 -29.39
N LEU A 359 -26.38 -3.02 -29.78
CA LEU A 359 -26.91 -1.77 -29.23
C LEU A 359 -28.22 -2.04 -28.49
N ILE A 360 -28.32 -1.66 -27.23
CA ILE A 360 -29.56 -1.80 -26.46
C ILE A 360 -30.54 -0.72 -26.93
N GLN A 361 -31.69 -1.14 -27.45
CA GLN A 361 -32.73 -0.24 -27.96
C GLN A 361 -33.85 -0.02 -26.95
N GLU A 362 -34.25 -1.08 -26.24
CA GLU A 362 -35.33 -1.05 -25.25
C GLU A 362 -35.06 -2.05 -24.13
N ILE A 363 -35.58 -1.73 -22.95
CA ILE A 363 -35.68 -2.64 -21.81
C ILE A 363 -37.14 -2.62 -21.35
N ASP A 364 -37.82 -3.77 -21.44
CA ASP A 364 -39.25 -3.94 -21.18
C ASP A 364 -40.16 -3.01 -22.00
N GLY A 365 -39.78 -2.74 -23.24
CA GLY A 365 -40.54 -1.88 -24.16
C GLY A 365 -40.35 -0.39 -23.92
N GLU A 366 -39.46 0.00 -23.00
CA GLU A 366 -39.08 1.40 -22.76
C GLU A 366 -37.67 1.69 -23.25
N ILE A 367 -37.45 2.92 -23.70
CA ILE A 367 -36.09 3.37 -24.05
C ILE A 367 -35.16 3.29 -22.82
N PRO A 368 -33.90 2.85 -22.98
CA PRO A 368 -32.96 2.68 -21.87
C PRO A 368 -32.68 3.96 -21.09
N GLY A 369 -32.99 5.14 -21.65
CA GLY A 369 -32.75 6.44 -21.04
C GLY A 369 -31.26 6.78 -20.94
N ASP A 370 -30.89 7.58 -19.93
CA ASP A 370 -29.50 8.01 -19.75
C ASP A 370 -28.61 6.82 -19.34
N PRO A 371 -27.59 6.45 -20.14
CA PRO A 371 -26.67 5.37 -19.81
C PRO A 371 -25.95 5.59 -18.48
N MET A 372 -25.70 6.84 -18.06
CA MET A 372 -25.06 7.13 -16.77
C MET A 372 -25.94 6.76 -15.56
N ARG A 373 -27.26 6.64 -15.77
CA ARG A 373 -28.26 6.36 -14.72
C ARG A 373 -28.89 4.97 -14.87
N LEU A 374 -28.55 4.24 -15.93
CA LEU A 374 -29.17 2.96 -16.23
C LEU A 374 -28.88 1.91 -15.15
N ALA A 375 -27.65 1.82 -14.67
CA ALA A 375 -27.26 0.86 -13.62
C ALA A 375 -28.13 1.02 -12.36
N GLU A 376 -28.31 2.26 -11.89
CA GLU A 376 -29.15 2.57 -10.74
C GLU A 376 -30.61 2.20 -10.98
N ARG A 377 -31.16 2.62 -12.12
CA ARG A 377 -32.56 2.34 -12.49
C ARG A 377 -32.86 0.84 -12.54
N LEU A 378 -31.95 0.04 -13.09
CA LEU A 378 -32.14 -1.41 -13.14
C LEU A 378 -32.09 -2.02 -11.74
N ARG A 379 -31.18 -1.56 -10.88
CA ARG A 379 -31.06 -2.05 -9.51
C ARG A 379 -32.30 -1.77 -8.66
N GLN A 380 -32.97 -0.63 -8.89
CA GLN A 380 -34.19 -0.24 -8.17
C GLN A 380 -35.44 -1.03 -8.60
N ARG A 381 -35.33 -1.94 -9.58
CA ARG A 381 -36.46 -2.77 -10.02
C ARG A 381 -36.85 -3.79 -8.96
N GLU A 382 -38.15 -4.06 -8.86
CA GLU A 382 -38.66 -5.17 -8.04
C GLU A 382 -38.43 -6.53 -8.72
N ALA A 383 -38.58 -6.58 -10.05
CA ALA A 383 -38.47 -7.82 -10.82
C ALA A 383 -37.11 -7.93 -11.52
N ALA A 384 -36.43 -9.05 -11.24
CA ALA A 384 -35.18 -9.42 -11.91
C ALA A 384 -35.37 -9.84 -13.36
N ALA A 385 -36.56 -10.32 -13.75
CA ALA A 385 -36.84 -10.63 -15.15
C ALA A 385 -36.96 -9.32 -15.98
N ALA A 386 -36.29 -9.28 -17.13
CA ALA A 386 -36.34 -8.17 -18.07
C ALA A 386 -36.29 -8.66 -19.52
N LYS A 387 -37.00 -7.98 -20.41
CA LYS A 387 -36.90 -8.16 -21.86
C LYS A 387 -36.02 -7.09 -22.46
N VAL A 388 -34.85 -7.48 -22.96
CA VAL A 388 -33.88 -6.54 -23.55
C VAL A 388 -33.95 -6.64 -25.07
N ALA A 389 -34.38 -5.58 -25.73
CA ALA A 389 -34.33 -5.48 -27.20
C ALA A 389 -32.96 -4.91 -27.61
N ILE A 390 -32.23 -5.68 -28.42
CA ILE A 390 -30.90 -5.31 -28.93
C ILE A 390 -30.92 -5.22 -30.45
N LEU A 391 -30.13 -4.31 -31.01
CA LEU A 391 -29.85 -4.24 -32.44
C LEU A 391 -28.53 -4.96 -32.75
N ARG A 392 -28.60 -6.05 -33.53
CA ARG A 392 -27.45 -6.82 -34.00
C ARG A 392 -27.51 -6.95 -35.52
N GLY A 393 -26.48 -6.46 -36.23
CA GLY A 393 -26.42 -6.56 -37.69
C GLY A 393 -27.62 -5.91 -38.42
N GLY A 394 -28.23 -4.88 -37.82
CA GLY A 394 -29.41 -4.19 -38.37
C GLY A 394 -30.75 -4.85 -38.05
N GLN A 395 -30.77 -5.96 -37.31
CA GLN A 395 -31.99 -6.62 -36.86
C GLN A 395 -32.19 -6.46 -35.36
N THR A 396 -33.42 -6.18 -34.95
CA THR A 396 -33.81 -6.13 -33.54
C THR A 396 -34.08 -7.54 -33.03
N LEU A 397 -33.40 -7.94 -31.96
CA LEU A 397 -33.56 -9.22 -31.27
C LEU A 397 -34.02 -8.95 -29.84
N THR A 398 -35.08 -9.61 -29.38
CA THR A 398 -35.51 -9.53 -27.98
C THR A 398 -34.92 -10.70 -27.20
N LYS A 399 -34.29 -10.39 -26.07
CA LYS A 399 -33.65 -11.35 -25.18
C LYS A 399 -34.33 -11.32 -23.82
N ASP A 400 -34.76 -12.48 -23.32
CA ASP A 400 -35.20 -12.62 -21.94
C ASP A 400 -33.96 -12.74 -21.04
N VAL A 401 -33.82 -11.83 -20.08
CA VAL A 401 -32.65 -11.73 -19.20
C VAL A 401 -33.10 -11.77 -17.75
N VAL A 402 -32.37 -12.54 -16.93
CA VAL A 402 -32.55 -12.56 -15.47
C VAL A 402 -31.45 -11.69 -14.86
N LEU A 403 -31.80 -10.44 -14.53
CA LEU A 403 -30.89 -9.44 -14.01
C LEU A 403 -30.32 -9.83 -12.65
N ASP A 404 -29.04 -9.53 -12.43
CA ASP A 404 -28.42 -9.58 -11.11
C ASP A 404 -28.60 -8.22 -10.41
N LEU A 405 -29.73 -8.06 -9.72
CA LEU A 405 -30.05 -6.81 -9.02
C LEU A 405 -29.14 -6.55 -7.80
N THR A 406 -28.28 -7.50 -7.43
CA THR A 406 -27.31 -7.33 -6.35
C THR A 406 -25.95 -6.85 -6.85
N ALA A 407 -25.71 -6.96 -8.16
CA ALA A 407 -24.48 -6.50 -8.78
C ALA A 407 -24.39 -4.97 -8.78
N PHE A 408 -23.20 -4.46 -8.51
CA PHE A 408 -22.92 -3.03 -8.44
C PHE A 408 -21.50 -2.71 -8.92
N ASP A 409 -21.30 -1.48 -9.38
CA ASP A 409 -20.03 -0.93 -9.82
C ASP A 409 -20.02 0.58 -9.51
N ASN A 410 -19.05 1.03 -8.69
CA ASN A 410 -18.74 2.45 -8.45
C ASN A 410 -17.40 2.86 -9.06
N THR A 411 -16.90 2.11 -10.04
CA THR A 411 -15.64 2.42 -10.69
C THR A 411 -15.76 3.77 -11.38
N MET A 412 -14.86 4.67 -11.04
CA MET A 412 -14.79 5.98 -11.67
C MET A 412 -14.39 5.81 -13.14
N PRO A 413 -15.20 6.30 -14.10
CA PRO A 413 -14.87 6.17 -15.52
C PRO A 413 -13.54 6.86 -15.84
N GLY A 414 -12.60 6.13 -16.41
CA GLY A 414 -11.37 6.70 -16.97
C GLY A 414 -11.60 7.32 -18.35
N GLU A 415 -10.52 7.82 -18.95
CA GLU A 415 -10.51 8.26 -20.36
C GLU A 415 -10.94 7.10 -21.28
N ASP A 416 -11.88 7.38 -22.19
CA ASP A 416 -12.53 6.44 -23.11
C ASP A 416 -13.13 5.17 -22.46
N SER A 417 -13.41 5.21 -21.15
CA SER A 417 -13.94 4.04 -20.46
C SER A 417 -15.44 3.89 -20.67
N PRO A 418 -15.94 2.71 -21.06
CA PRO A 418 -17.37 2.44 -21.10
C PRO A 418 -17.96 2.44 -19.69
N VAL A 419 -19.28 2.56 -19.61
CA VAL A 419 -20.02 2.54 -18.35
C VAL A 419 -20.53 1.13 -18.09
N ALA A 420 -20.26 0.58 -16.91
CA ALA A 420 -20.82 -0.71 -16.52
C ALA A 420 -22.32 -0.62 -16.26
N VAL A 421 -23.04 -1.67 -16.68
CA VAL A 421 -24.42 -1.96 -16.30
C VAL A 421 -24.41 -3.32 -15.58
N PRO A 422 -24.06 -3.37 -14.28
CA PRO A 422 -23.73 -4.60 -13.57
C PRO A 422 -24.87 -5.61 -13.54
N ALA A 423 -26.12 -5.13 -13.44
CA ALA A 423 -27.30 -5.99 -13.43
C ALA A 423 -27.46 -6.82 -14.71
N LEU A 424 -26.93 -6.33 -15.84
CA LEU A 424 -26.83 -7.08 -17.08
C LEU A 424 -25.46 -7.77 -17.22
N GLY A 425 -24.41 -7.21 -16.62
CA GLY A 425 -23.02 -7.59 -16.81
C GLY A 425 -22.47 -7.19 -18.18
N VAL A 426 -22.84 -5.99 -18.62
CA VAL A 426 -22.34 -5.37 -19.86
C VAL A 426 -21.64 -4.04 -19.55
N ALA A 427 -20.71 -3.64 -20.41
CA ALA A 427 -20.16 -2.29 -20.40
C ALA A 427 -20.58 -1.60 -21.71
N VAL A 428 -21.23 -0.43 -21.61
CA VAL A 428 -21.79 0.32 -22.75
C VAL A 428 -20.98 1.57 -23.04
N GLU A 429 -20.77 1.86 -24.31
CA GLU A 429 -20.24 3.17 -24.71
C GLU A 429 -21.29 4.26 -24.47
N VAL A 430 -20.83 5.49 -24.20
CA VAL A 430 -21.70 6.66 -24.11
C VAL A 430 -21.27 7.64 -25.19
N GLU A 431 -22.19 7.97 -26.09
CA GLU A 431 -21.93 8.91 -27.16
C GLU A 431 -22.01 10.35 -26.64
N ASN A 432 -21.33 11.27 -27.32
CA ASN A 432 -21.43 12.72 -27.06
C ASN A 432 -22.64 13.37 -27.74
N LYS A 433 -23.60 12.57 -28.22
CA LYS A 433 -24.84 13.03 -28.84
C LYS A 433 -25.97 13.07 -27.81
N VAL A 434 -26.74 14.15 -27.81
CA VAL A 434 -27.90 14.32 -26.93
C VAL A 434 -29.07 13.51 -27.50
N ALA A 435 -29.54 12.51 -26.76
CA ALA A 435 -30.71 11.72 -27.15
C ALA A 435 -32.02 12.37 -26.68
N ALA A 436 -32.04 12.92 -25.47
CA ALA A 436 -33.17 13.63 -24.90
C ALA A 436 -32.70 14.67 -23.87
N ILE A 437 -33.64 15.51 -23.41
CA ILE A 437 -33.38 16.54 -22.41
C ILE A 437 -34.49 16.48 -21.37
N GLU A 438 -34.09 16.49 -20.10
CA GLU A 438 -35.02 16.54 -18.98
C GLU A 438 -35.71 17.92 -18.93
N ALA A 439 -37.02 17.94 -18.70
CA ALA A 439 -37.76 19.18 -18.53
C ALA A 439 -37.25 19.95 -17.29
N ASP A 440 -37.33 21.27 -17.33
CA ASP A 440 -36.92 22.18 -16.24
C ASP A 440 -35.44 22.04 -15.81
N SER A 441 -34.59 21.50 -16.69
CA SER A 441 -33.16 21.31 -16.43
C SER A 441 -32.30 22.50 -16.87
N PRO A 442 -31.06 22.61 -16.35
CA PRO A 442 -30.08 23.58 -16.86
C PRO A 442 -29.85 23.48 -18.37
N ALA A 443 -29.83 22.26 -18.93
CA ALA A 443 -29.69 22.04 -20.36
C ALA A 443 -30.89 22.55 -21.17
N ALA A 444 -32.11 22.34 -20.66
CA ALA A 444 -33.33 22.88 -21.27
C ALA A 444 -33.32 24.43 -21.25
N ALA A 445 -32.94 25.03 -20.13
CA ALA A 445 -32.83 26.48 -19.99
C ALA A 445 -31.73 27.08 -20.91
N ALA A 446 -30.65 26.33 -21.15
CA ALA A 446 -29.58 26.70 -22.08
C ALA A 446 -29.97 26.52 -23.56
N GLY A 447 -31.13 25.92 -23.86
CA GLY A 447 -31.64 25.76 -25.23
C GLY A 447 -30.97 24.65 -26.03
N VAL A 448 -30.30 23.70 -25.36
CA VAL A 448 -29.81 22.46 -25.99
C VAL A 448 -31.02 21.68 -26.54
N LYS A 449 -30.83 20.90 -27.61
CA LYS A 449 -31.89 20.12 -28.25
C LYS A 449 -31.50 18.65 -28.43
N PRO A 450 -32.47 17.71 -28.41
CA PRO A 450 -32.24 16.35 -28.87
C PRO A 450 -31.66 16.33 -30.29
N GLY A 451 -30.61 15.55 -30.50
CA GLY A 451 -29.86 15.48 -31.75
C GLY A 451 -28.58 16.32 -31.77
N ASP A 452 -28.42 17.29 -30.86
CA ASP A 452 -27.20 18.07 -30.73
C ASP A 452 -26.01 17.16 -30.38
N THR A 453 -24.82 17.51 -30.84
CA THR A 453 -23.57 16.81 -30.51
C THR A 453 -22.68 17.74 -29.72
N ILE A 454 -22.24 17.30 -28.55
CA ILE A 454 -21.34 18.07 -27.70
C ILE A 454 -19.92 17.91 -28.25
N GLU A 455 -19.36 18.99 -28.80
CA GLU A 455 -18.02 18.98 -29.37
C GLU A 455 -16.93 19.19 -28.31
N LYS A 456 -17.20 20.04 -27.32
CA LYS A 456 -16.26 20.37 -26.25
C LYS A 456 -16.98 20.58 -24.92
N ALA A 457 -16.32 20.21 -23.82
CA ALA A 457 -16.76 20.53 -22.47
C ALA A 457 -15.62 21.21 -21.70
N ARG A 458 -15.93 22.33 -21.04
CA ARG A 458 -15.01 23.03 -20.15
C ARG A 458 -15.68 23.27 -18.80
N LEU A 459 -15.16 22.65 -17.76
CA LEU A 459 -15.71 22.73 -16.40
C LEU A 459 -15.01 23.85 -15.62
N LEU A 460 -15.76 24.90 -15.28
CA LEU A 460 -15.24 26.07 -14.54
C LEU A 460 -15.55 25.93 -13.05
N PRO A 461 -14.54 25.95 -12.16
CA PRO A 461 -14.78 25.94 -10.71
C PRO A 461 -15.49 27.22 -10.25
N PRO A 462 -16.30 27.18 -9.17
CA PRO A 462 -17.10 28.34 -8.73
C PRO A 462 -16.31 29.55 -8.21
N ASP A 463 -15.11 29.34 -7.63
CA ASP A 463 -14.28 30.42 -7.04
C ASP A 463 -12.77 30.07 -7.15
N GLU A 464 -11.94 31.05 -7.53
CA GLU A 464 -10.47 30.99 -7.65
C GLU A 464 -9.79 30.55 -6.34
N LYS A 465 -10.36 30.89 -5.17
CA LYS A 465 -9.85 30.44 -3.87
C LYS A 465 -9.99 28.92 -3.68
N MET A 466 -11.13 28.36 -4.10
CA MET A 466 -11.37 26.92 -4.07
C MET A 466 -10.44 26.17 -5.03
N GLN A 467 -10.07 26.80 -6.17
CA GLN A 467 -9.12 26.24 -7.12
C GLN A 467 -7.71 26.09 -6.53
N VAL A 468 -7.28 27.11 -5.78
CA VAL A 468 -5.96 27.10 -5.11
C VAL A 468 -5.90 26.07 -4.00
N GLU A 469 -6.99 25.90 -3.23
CA GLU A 469 -7.05 24.95 -2.12
C GLU A 469 -7.20 23.49 -2.60
N LYS A 470 -8.03 23.23 -3.62
CA LYS A 470 -8.32 21.86 -4.11
C LYS A 470 -7.25 21.31 -5.04
N TYR A 471 -6.71 22.14 -5.95
CA TYR A 471 -5.76 21.68 -6.97
C TYR A 471 -4.32 22.17 -6.73
N GLY A 472 -4.12 23.14 -5.82
CA GLY A 472 -2.83 23.77 -5.61
C GLY A 472 -2.49 24.78 -6.72
N ARG A 473 -1.79 25.88 -6.38
CA ARG A 473 -1.43 26.96 -7.33
C ARG A 473 -0.74 26.49 -8.62
N LYS A 474 -0.04 25.35 -8.60
CA LYS A 474 0.69 24.80 -9.76
C LYS A 474 -0.20 24.01 -10.73
N ASN A 475 -1.39 23.57 -10.33
CA ASN A 475 -2.31 22.81 -11.19
C ASN A 475 -3.55 23.62 -11.61
N LEU A 476 -3.59 24.93 -11.34
CA LEU A 476 -4.68 25.84 -11.73
C LEU A 476 -4.95 25.87 -13.24
N GLN A 477 -3.97 25.49 -14.08
CA GLN A 477 -4.15 25.41 -15.54
C GLN A 477 -4.80 24.10 -16.01
N GLN A 478 -5.09 23.14 -15.13
CA GLN A 478 -5.83 21.92 -15.47
C GLN A 478 -7.34 22.09 -15.36
N VAL A 479 -7.88 23.25 -15.73
CA VAL A 479 -9.26 23.32 -16.19
C VAL A 479 -9.32 22.47 -17.47
N LYS A 480 -9.61 21.18 -17.31
CA LYS A 480 -9.58 20.18 -18.40
C LYS A 480 -10.67 20.57 -19.40
N GLU A 481 -10.28 21.24 -20.49
CA GLU A 481 -11.09 21.28 -21.69
C GLU A 481 -11.04 19.86 -22.27
N ILE A 482 -12.20 19.25 -22.41
CA ILE A 482 -12.36 17.93 -22.99
C ILE A 482 -12.84 18.16 -24.42
N ASP A 483 -12.00 17.76 -25.38
CA ASP A 483 -12.33 17.80 -26.80
C ASP A 483 -12.88 16.43 -27.24
N PHE A 484 -14.15 16.40 -27.61
CA PHE A 484 -14.82 15.15 -27.98
C PHE A 484 -14.54 14.73 -29.43
N ALA A 485 -13.87 15.56 -30.23
CA ALA A 485 -13.40 15.17 -31.55
C ALA A 485 -12.22 14.19 -31.47
N GLU A 486 -11.46 14.23 -30.38
CA GLU A 486 -10.30 13.37 -30.14
C GLU A 486 -10.65 12.11 -29.35
N GLU A 487 -11.56 12.22 -28.36
CA GLU A 487 -11.85 11.13 -27.41
C GLU A 487 -13.35 11.10 -26.98
N ARG A 488 -13.94 9.91 -26.82
CA ARG A 488 -15.35 9.74 -26.40
C ARG A 488 -15.46 9.74 -24.88
N ASN A 489 -15.40 10.94 -24.31
CA ASN A 489 -15.16 11.13 -22.88
C ASN A 489 -16.37 11.62 -22.05
N TRP A 490 -17.61 11.31 -22.44
CA TRP A 490 -18.77 11.78 -21.67
C TRP A 490 -18.79 11.24 -20.24
N PRO A 491 -18.49 9.95 -20.00
CA PRO A 491 -18.41 9.41 -18.64
C PRO A 491 -17.40 10.17 -17.76
N LEU A 492 -16.28 10.62 -18.33
CA LEU A 492 -15.29 11.44 -17.62
C LEU A 492 -15.84 12.83 -17.26
N VAL A 493 -16.54 13.51 -18.18
CA VAL A 493 -17.20 14.79 -17.86
C VAL A 493 -18.18 14.61 -16.71
N PHE A 494 -18.99 13.55 -16.78
CA PHE A 494 -19.97 13.24 -15.76
C PHE A 494 -19.32 12.98 -14.39
N ASP A 495 -18.21 12.23 -14.36
CA ASP A 495 -17.45 11.95 -13.14
C ASP A 495 -16.88 13.24 -12.51
N VAL A 496 -16.23 14.09 -13.30
CA VAL A 496 -15.69 15.36 -12.79
C VAL A 496 -16.80 16.22 -12.19
N VAL A 497 -18.00 16.23 -12.79
CA VAL A 497 -19.17 16.94 -12.25
C VAL A 497 -19.63 16.38 -10.91
N GLN A 498 -19.52 15.07 -10.66
CA GLN A 498 -19.83 14.51 -9.34
C GLN A 498 -18.81 14.92 -8.28
N GLN A 499 -17.57 15.23 -8.68
CA GLN A 499 -16.51 15.64 -7.76
C GLN A 499 -16.52 17.14 -7.41
N LEU A 500 -17.22 17.98 -8.18
CA LEU A 500 -17.40 19.42 -7.91
C LEU A 500 -18.36 19.65 -6.76
#